data_AF-A0A259LME2-F1
#
_entry.id   AF-A0A259LME2-F1
#
_cell.length_a   1.000
_cell.length_b   1.000
_cell.length_c   1.000
_cell.angle_alpha   90.00
_cell.angle_beta   90.00
_cell.angle_gamma   90.00
#
_symmetry.space_group_name_H-M   'P 1'
#
loop_
_entity.id
_entity.type
_entity.pdbx_description
1 polymer ?
#
loop_
_entity_poly.entity_id
_entity_poly.type
_entity_poly.pdbx_seq_one_letter_code
_entity_poly.pdbx_strand_id
1 'polypeptide(L)'
;LFGGFGRLVPLILVASLVGWVVWAMFETASQRRYIFGAKFSLGFGGDEVRIMVVGLLWALMSLVIFVVPIILFVSAFGALAEMDPSGQLDDQTAARFLGTFFAGFGLMFLFSLLYIFIATRLAPCFGLTVKEKEIRFFDAWNVSRGRFWPILGAYVIIVVVVSVFSQIISAIAQMLMMPFLMSLPVGDELPTEEMAAIFLSPAFIAPMALLYFGLMFVQGLTQHFVGAPAALAARHDPRNDLGDAERVDIFS
;
A
#
# COMPACT_ATOMS: atom_id res chain seq x y z
N LEU A 1 -10.78 23.27 14.18
CA LEU A 1 -10.24 22.04 13.53
C LEU A 1 -11.22 20.85 13.55
N PHE A 2 -12.01 20.61 14.61
CA PHE A 2 -12.90 19.42 14.69
C PHE A 2 -14.28 19.51 14.00
N GLY A 3 -14.80 20.70 13.65
CA GLY A 3 -16.18 20.85 13.16
C GLY A 3 -16.46 20.33 11.75
N GLY A 4 -15.53 20.54 10.81
CA GLY A 4 -15.64 20.05 9.42
C GLY A 4 -15.11 18.62 9.27
N PHE A 5 -13.95 18.33 9.86
CA PHE A 5 -13.32 17.02 9.79
C PHE A 5 -14.14 15.95 10.53
N GLY A 6 -14.75 16.30 11.67
CA GLY A 6 -15.63 15.39 12.44
C GLY A 6 -16.84 14.90 11.66
N ARG A 7 -17.37 15.70 10.72
CA ARG A 7 -18.48 15.29 9.84
C ARG A 7 -18.04 14.30 8.74
N LEU A 8 -16.76 14.33 8.38
CA LEU A 8 -16.18 13.42 7.40
C LEU A 8 -15.73 12.10 8.02
N VAL A 9 -15.53 12.03 9.35
CA VAL A 9 -15.08 10.79 10.03
C VAL A 9 -15.96 9.58 9.68
N PRO A 10 -17.31 9.64 9.77
CA PRO A 10 -18.14 8.49 9.40
C PRO A 10 -17.96 8.10 7.94
N LEU A 11 -17.86 9.07 7.03
CA LEU A 11 -17.65 8.83 5.60
C LEU A 11 -16.30 8.17 5.33
N ILE A 12 -15.23 8.63 5.99
CA ILE A 12 -13.89 8.07 5.88
C ILE A 12 -13.90 6.63 6.37
N LEU A 13 -14.52 6.34 7.52
CA LEU A 13 -14.59 4.98 8.06
C LEU A 13 -15.32 4.03 7.11
N VAL A 14 -16.47 4.46 6.56
CA VAL A 14 -17.20 3.67 5.56
C VAL A 14 -16.37 3.48 4.29
N ALA A 15 -15.73 4.54 3.78
CA ALA A 15 -14.88 4.46 2.60
C ALA A 15 -13.67 3.54 2.81
N SER A 16 -13.05 3.56 4.00
CA SER A 16 -11.95 2.66 4.35
C SER A 16 -12.41 1.20 4.40
N LEU A 17 -13.58 0.92 4.98
CA LEU A 17 -14.14 -0.43 5.01
C LEU A 17 -14.47 -0.93 3.60
N VAL A 18 -15.11 -0.11 2.77
CA VAL A 18 -15.40 -0.44 1.37
C VAL A 18 -14.10 -0.65 0.59
N GLY A 19 -13.12 0.22 0.77
CA GLY A 19 -11.80 0.08 0.15
C GLY A 19 -11.10 -1.21 0.55
N TRP A 20 -11.22 -1.63 1.82
CA TRP A 20 -10.66 -2.89 2.29
C TRP A 20 -11.33 -4.11 1.67
N VAL A 21 -12.66 -4.08 1.51
CA VAL A 21 -13.41 -5.13 0.81
C VAL A 21 -12.99 -5.19 -0.66
N VAL A 22 -12.95 -4.05 -1.37
CA VAL A 22 -12.55 -3.99 -2.78
C VAL A 22 -11.11 -4.47 -2.96
N TRP A 23 -10.21 -4.08 -2.06
CA TRP A 23 -8.84 -4.56 -2.04
C TRP A 23 -8.78 -6.09 -1.91
N ALA A 24 -9.55 -6.67 -0.99
CA ALA A 24 -9.58 -8.12 -0.79
C ALA A 24 -10.17 -8.86 -2.00
N MET A 25 -11.21 -8.31 -2.65
CA MET A 25 -11.77 -8.86 -3.88
C MET A 25 -10.73 -8.87 -5.01
N PHE A 26 -10.02 -7.76 -5.19
CA PHE A 26 -8.98 -7.62 -6.21
C PHE A 26 -7.80 -8.56 -5.94
N GLU A 27 -7.33 -8.61 -4.69
CA GLU A 27 -6.23 -9.48 -4.29
C GLU A 27 -6.59 -10.95 -4.47
N THR A 28 -7.79 -11.37 -4.06
CA THR A 28 -8.26 -12.74 -4.26
C THR A 28 -8.32 -13.12 -5.75
N ALA A 29 -8.84 -12.22 -6.59
CA ALA A 29 -8.90 -12.43 -8.04
C ALA A 29 -7.49 -12.54 -8.66
N SER A 30 -6.56 -11.71 -8.21
CA SER A 30 -5.15 -11.75 -8.60
C SER A 30 -4.50 -13.09 -8.22
N GLN A 31 -4.66 -13.53 -6.97
CA GLN A 31 -4.11 -14.78 -6.46
C GLN A 31 -4.69 -16.01 -7.18
N ARG A 32 -6.02 -16.04 -7.43
CA ARG A 32 -6.66 -17.13 -8.20
C ARG A 32 -6.08 -17.26 -9.60
N ARG A 33 -5.78 -16.13 -10.26
CA ARG A 33 -5.14 -16.13 -11.59
C ARG A 33 -3.74 -16.73 -11.54
N TYR A 34 -2.92 -16.35 -10.57
CA TYR A 34 -1.54 -16.86 -10.49
C TYR A 34 -1.45 -18.33 -10.05
N ILE A 35 -2.37 -18.78 -9.21
CA ILE A 35 -2.35 -20.15 -8.68
C ILE A 35 -3.02 -21.14 -9.64
N PHE A 36 -4.22 -20.80 -10.13
CA PHE A 36 -5.07 -21.72 -10.89
C PHE A 36 -5.17 -21.37 -12.38
N GLY A 37 -4.53 -20.30 -12.85
CA GLY A 37 -4.71 -19.82 -14.23
C GLY A 37 -6.13 -19.31 -14.54
N ALA A 38 -6.94 -19.05 -13.51
CA ALA A 38 -8.33 -18.66 -13.67
C ALA A 38 -8.49 -17.29 -14.36
N LYS A 39 -9.63 -17.09 -15.02
CA LYS A 39 -10.01 -15.77 -15.56
C LYS A 39 -10.17 -14.77 -14.41
N PHE A 40 -9.69 -13.55 -14.62
CA PHE A 40 -9.85 -12.47 -13.65
C PHE A 40 -11.35 -12.16 -13.48
N SER A 41 -11.87 -12.35 -12.28
CA SER A 41 -13.27 -12.08 -11.93
C SER A 41 -13.34 -11.51 -10.54
N LEU A 42 -14.10 -10.42 -10.40
CA LEU A 42 -14.40 -9.82 -9.11
C LEU A 42 -15.67 -10.46 -8.56
N GLY A 43 -15.61 -10.91 -7.31
CA GLY A 43 -16.73 -11.49 -6.60
C GLY A 43 -16.50 -11.32 -5.11
N PHE A 44 -17.55 -11.58 -4.32
CA PHE A 44 -17.45 -11.58 -2.87
C PHE A 44 -17.95 -12.92 -2.34
N GLY A 45 -17.09 -13.62 -1.61
CA GLY A 45 -17.35 -14.97 -1.11
C GLY A 45 -16.41 -15.36 0.02
N GLY A 46 -16.31 -16.68 0.27
CA GLY A 46 -15.55 -17.21 1.40
C GLY A 46 -14.04 -16.95 1.31
N ASP A 47 -13.47 -16.94 0.11
CA ASP A 47 -12.03 -16.70 -0.05
C ASP A 47 -11.68 -15.22 0.15
N GLU A 48 -12.54 -14.30 -0.28
CA GLU A 48 -12.36 -12.87 -0.10
C GLU A 48 -12.38 -12.50 1.38
N VAL A 49 -13.31 -13.07 2.16
CA VAL A 49 -13.34 -12.90 3.62
C VAL A 49 -12.06 -13.43 4.29
N ARG A 50 -11.53 -14.57 3.82
CA ARG A 50 -10.26 -15.10 4.34
C ARG A 50 -9.09 -14.17 4.02
N ILE A 51 -9.05 -13.59 2.82
CA ILE A 51 -8.03 -12.61 2.45
C ILE A 51 -8.15 -11.32 3.26
N MET A 52 -9.38 -10.88 3.60
CA MET A 52 -9.56 -9.80 4.57
C MET A 52 -8.93 -10.15 5.92
N VAL A 53 -9.19 -11.35 6.46
CA VAL A 53 -8.58 -11.78 7.75
C VAL A 53 -7.05 -11.82 7.66
N VAL A 54 -6.49 -12.36 6.58
CA VAL A 54 -5.03 -12.35 6.35
C VAL A 54 -4.49 -10.92 6.28
N GLY A 55 -5.20 -10.01 5.60
CA GLY A 55 -4.88 -8.59 5.55
C GLY A 55 -4.92 -7.92 6.93
N LEU A 56 -5.87 -8.29 7.79
CA LEU A 56 -5.94 -7.81 9.18
C LEU A 56 -4.74 -8.31 10.00
N LEU A 57 -4.36 -9.58 9.87
CA LEU A 57 -3.18 -10.13 10.53
C LEU A 57 -1.90 -9.41 10.09
N TRP A 58 -1.79 -9.09 8.79
CA TRP A 58 -0.72 -8.23 8.28
C TRP A 58 -0.73 -6.84 8.89
N ALA A 59 -1.89 -6.19 8.95
CA ALA A 59 -2.02 -4.87 9.55
C ALA A 59 -1.61 -4.86 11.03
N LEU A 60 -2.03 -5.88 11.80
CA LEU A 60 -1.64 -6.05 13.20
C LEU A 60 -0.14 -6.30 13.36
N MET A 61 0.45 -7.14 12.51
CA MET A 61 1.90 -7.38 12.52
C MET A 61 2.69 -6.11 12.21
N SER A 62 2.29 -5.37 11.17
CA SER A 62 2.89 -4.08 10.82
C SER A 62 2.76 -3.07 11.96
N LEU A 63 1.59 -3.02 12.61
CA LEU A 63 1.37 -2.19 13.79
C LEU A 63 2.36 -2.53 14.90
N VAL A 64 2.47 -3.82 15.28
CA VAL A 64 3.39 -4.26 16.35
C VAL A 64 4.84 -3.92 16.04
N ILE A 65 5.27 -4.08 14.78
CA ILE A 65 6.64 -3.78 14.37
C ILE A 65 6.90 -2.27 14.37
N PHE A 66 5.99 -1.46 13.84
CA PHE A 66 6.24 -0.03 13.61
C PHE A 66 5.69 0.91 14.68
N VAL A 67 4.94 0.43 15.67
CA VAL A 67 4.33 1.30 16.69
C VAL A 67 5.35 2.16 17.43
N VAL A 68 6.50 1.60 17.83
CA VAL A 68 7.53 2.34 18.57
C VAL A 68 8.18 3.44 17.72
N PRO A 69 8.70 3.16 16.50
CA PRO A 69 9.19 4.22 15.61
C PRO A 69 8.15 5.29 15.30
N ILE A 70 6.88 4.91 15.08
CA ILE A 70 5.79 5.84 14.80
C ILE A 70 5.56 6.78 16.00
N ILE A 71 5.53 6.25 17.22
CA ILE A 71 5.39 7.08 18.43
C ILE A 71 6.55 8.06 18.55
N LEU A 72 7.79 7.60 18.34
CA LEU A 72 8.96 8.48 18.38
C LEU A 72 8.88 9.57 17.31
N PHE A 73 8.49 9.21 16.10
CA PHE A 73 8.32 10.17 15.00
C PHE A 73 7.24 11.19 15.33
N VAL A 74 6.05 10.76 15.75
CA VAL A 74 4.96 11.66 16.18
C VAL A 74 5.40 12.55 17.33
N SER A 75 6.14 12.03 18.31
CA SER A 75 6.65 12.82 19.43
C SER A 75 7.68 13.87 19.01
N ALA A 76 8.49 13.58 17.99
CA ALA A 76 9.42 14.56 17.42
C ALA A 76 8.66 15.76 16.82
N PHE A 77 7.59 15.51 16.06
CA PHE A 77 6.75 16.59 15.53
C PHE A 77 5.89 17.27 16.62
N GLY A 78 5.53 16.56 17.68
CA GLY A 78 4.87 17.14 18.86
C GLY A 78 5.70 18.26 19.49
N ALA A 79 7.01 18.09 19.57
CA ALA A 79 7.93 19.13 20.06
C ALA A 79 7.98 20.38 19.15
N LEU A 80 7.64 20.24 17.86
CA LEU A 80 7.48 21.39 16.95
C LEU A 80 6.13 22.09 17.12
N ALA A 81 5.08 21.37 17.54
CA ALA A 81 3.74 21.92 17.71
C ALA A 81 3.61 22.84 18.94
N GLU A 82 4.56 22.75 19.88
CA GLU A 82 4.66 23.62 21.05
C GLU A 82 5.39 24.95 20.74
N MET A 83 5.77 25.19 19.48
CA MET A 83 6.49 26.40 19.06
C MET A 83 5.57 27.62 18.91
N ASP A 84 6.06 28.77 19.37
CA ASP A 84 5.47 30.07 19.07
C ASP A 84 5.69 30.40 17.58
N PRO A 85 4.65 30.77 16.80
CA PRO A 85 4.76 31.16 15.39
C PRO A 85 5.75 32.30 15.11
N SER A 86 6.14 33.07 16.14
CA SER A 86 7.04 34.23 16.03
C SER A 86 8.47 33.99 16.55
N GLY A 87 8.77 32.82 17.11
CA GLY A 87 10.02 32.55 17.83
C GLY A 87 11.10 31.85 17.01
N GLN A 88 12.32 32.39 17.02
CA GLN A 88 13.52 31.65 16.60
C GLN A 88 13.63 30.33 17.38
N LEU A 89 14.02 29.27 16.68
CA LEU A 89 14.28 27.96 17.28
C LEU A 89 15.34 28.10 18.37
N ASP A 90 14.95 27.88 19.62
CA ASP A 90 15.91 27.71 20.71
C ASP A 90 16.78 26.47 20.43
N ASP A 91 18.10 26.60 20.61
CA ASP A 91 19.09 25.56 20.29
C ASP A 91 18.76 24.24 21.00
N GLN A 92 18.19 24.32 22.21
CA GLN A 92 17.76 23.14 22.97
C GLN A 92 16.58 22.42 22.32
N THR A 93 15.61 23.16 21.79
CA THR A 93 14.43 22.59 21.13
C THR A 93 14.82 21.98 19.79
N ALA A 94 15.69 22.66 19.04
CA ALA A 94 16.28 22.12 17.81
C ALA A 94 17.05 20.82 18.07
N ALA A 95 17.89 20.77 19.11
CA ALA A 95 18.64 19.57 19.48
C ALA A 95 17.72 18.39 19.89
N ARG A 96 16.66 18.65 20.65
CA ARG A 96 15.67 17.62 21.03
C ARG A 96 14.89 17.10 19.83
N PHE A 97 14.46 17.99 18.94
CA PHE A 97 13.80 17.62 17.70
C PHE A 97 14.70 16.73 16.86
N LEU A 98 15.93 17.19 16.55
CA LEU A 98 16.88 16.43 15.75
C LEU A 98 17.20 15.08 16.39
N GLY A 99 17.48 15.04 17.70
CA GLY A 99 17.76 13.79 18.41
C GLY A 99 16.61 12.79 18.33
N THR A 100 15.37 13.23 18.59
CA THR A 100 14.18 12.37 18.57
C THR A 100 13.80 11.95 17.14
N PHE A 101 13.93 12.86 16.18
CA PHE A 101 13.68 12.61 14.77
C PHE A 101 14.65 11.57 14.20
N PHE A 102 15.96 11.75 14.40
CA PHE A 102 16.96 10.79 13.93
C PHE A 102 16.89 9.46 14.68
N ALA A 103 16.57 9.45 15.97
CA ALA A 103 16.33 8.22 16.71
C ALA A 103 15.10 7.46 16.15
N GLY A 104 14.00 8.16 15.90
CA GLY A 104 12.80 7.58 15.28
C GLY A 104 13.07 7.06 13.88
N PHE A 105 13.77 7.84 13.06
CA PHE A 105 14.14 7.45 11.69
C PHE A 105 15.10 6.25 11.66
N GLY A 106 16.14 6.27 12.50
CA GLY A 106 17.08 5.16 12.64
C GLY A 106 16.40 3.86 13.08
N LEU A 107 15.50 3.95 14.07
CA LEU A 107 14.72 2.80 14.51
C LEU A 107 13.75 2.32 13.43
N MET A 108 13.11 3.24 12.70
CA MET A 108 12.22 2.91 11.57
C MET A 108 12.99 2.19 10.46
N PHE A 109 14.21 2.62 10.16
CA PHE A 109 15.08 1.96 9.18
C PHE A 109 15.44 0.54 9.63
N LEU A 110 15.89 0.35 10.88
CA LEU A 110 16.21 -0.97 11.42
C LEU A 110 15.00 -1.92 11.43
N PHE A 111 13.84 -1.43 11.86
CA PHE A 111 12.60 -2.22 11.87
C PHE A 111 12.06 -2.48 10.46
N SER A 112 12.36 -1.62 9.49
CA SER A 112 12.04 -1.89 8.08
C SER A 112 12.84 -3.07 7.53
N LEU A 113 14.10 -3.24 7.92
CA LEU A 113 14.89 -4.42 7.52
C LEU A 113 14.33 -5.71 8.13
N LEU A 114 13.96 -5.66 9.42
CA LEU A 114 13.27 -6.76 10.09
C LEU A 114 11.93 -7.08 9.42
N TYR A 115 11.17 -6.04 9.09
CA TYR A 115 9.90 -6.17 8.38
C TYR A 115 10.09 -6.80 7.00
N ILE A 116 11.07 -6.36 6.20
CA ILE A 116 11.35 -6.96 4.87
C ILE A 116 11.69 -8.45 5.00
N PHE A 117 12.47 -8.82 6.01
CA PHE A 117 12.82 -10.21 6.28
C PHE A 117 11.56 -11.06 6.59
N ILE A 118 10.75 -10.61 7.54
CA ILE A 118 9.50 -11.30 7.92
C ILE A 118 8.51 -11.29 6.75
N ALA A 119 8.40 -10.18 6.05
CA ALA A 119 7.44 -9.98 4.99
C ALA A 119 7.72 -10.88 3.80
N THR A 120 8.98 -10.98 3.38
CA THR A 120 9.41 -11.89 2.31
C THR A 120 9.14 -13.35 2.67
N ARG A 121 9.27 -13.70 3.96
CA ARG A 121 9.01 -15.04 4.47
C ARG A 121 7.53 -15.39 4.49
N LEU A 122 6.68 -14.44 4.87
CA LEU A 122 5.24 -14.63 5.02
C LEU A 122 4.46 -14.26 3.76
N ALA A 123 5.07 -13.63 2.77
CA ALA A 123 4.41 -13.21 1.54
C ALA A 123 3.55 -14.31 0.87
N PRO A 124 3.99 -15.60 0.81
CA PRO A 124 3.17 -16.68 0.23
C PRO A 124 1.84 -16.96 0.94
N CYS A 125 1.58 -16.40 2.13
CA CYS A 125 0.35 -16.67 2.91
C CYS A 125 -0.94 -16.32 2.15
N PHE A 126 -0.94 -15.25 1.35
CA PHE A 126 -2.11 -14.88 0.54
C PHE A 126 -2.40 -15.97 -0.49
N GLY A 127 -1.37 -16.46 -1.16
CA GLY A 127 -1.51 -17.52 -2.14
C GLY A 127 -1.94 -18.85 -1.52
N LEU A 128 -1.32 -19.25 -0.39
CA LEU A 128 -1.71 -20.45 0.34
C LEU A 128 -3.15 -20.40 0.84
N THR A 129 -3.60 -19.23 1.30
CA THR A 129 -4.96 -19.05 1.81
C THR A 129 -6.01 -19.25 0.71
N VAL A 130 -5.74 -18.76 -0.50
CA VAL A 130 -6.62 -18.99 -1.66
C VAL A 130 -6.52 -20.44 -2.15
N LYS A 131 -5.30 -21.02 -2.17
CA LYS A 131 -5.05 -22.39 -2.64
C LYS A 131 -5.77 -23.42 -1.77
N GLU A 132 -5.60 -23.32 -0.45
CA GLU A 132 -6.07 -24.30 0.51
C GLU A 132 -7.47 -24.01 1.05
N LYS A 133 -8.05 -22.84 0.72
CA LYS A 133 -9.35 -22.42 1.24
C LYS A 133 -9.36 -22.46 2.78
N GLU A 134 -8.27 -22.05 3.41
CA GLU A 134 -8.09 -21.97 4.86
C GLU A 134 -7.15 -20.82 5.21
N ILE A 135 -7.29 -20.20 6.38
CA ILE A 135 -6.41 -19.08 6.78
C ILE A 135 -5.03 -19.64 7.16
N ARG A 136 -4.04 -19.45 6.28
CA ARG A 136 -2.68 -20.04 6.41
C ARG A 136 -1.60 -18.96 6.53
N PHE A 137 -1.68 -18.15 7.58
CA PHE A 137 -0.77 -17.03 7.78
C PHE A 137 0.66 -17.48 8.12
N PHE A 138 0.84 -18.22 9.22
CA PHE A 138 2.16 -18.64 9.70
C PHE A 138 2.74 -19.83 8.92
N ASP A 139 1.90 -20.62 8.26
CA ASP A 139 2.35 -21.79 7.48
C ASP A 139 3.24 -21.39 6.28
N ALA A 140 3.06 -20.17 5.77
CA ALA A 140 3.90 -19.59 4.72
C ALA A 140 5.40 -19.55 5.07
N TRP A 141 5.73 -19.54 6.37
CA TRP A 141 7.12 -19.56 6.85
C TRP A 141 7.87 -20.83 6.41
N ASN A 142 7.17 -21.97 6.38
CA ASN A 142 7.76 -23.24 5.97
C ASN A 142 8.02 -23.28 4.46
N VAL A 143 7.13 -22.68 3.67
CA VAL A 143 7.22 -22.65 2.20
C VAL A 143 8.37 -21.76 1.71
N SER A 144 8.64 -20.66 2.41
CA SER A 144 9.77 -19.78 2.10
C SER A 144 11.12 -20.28 2.66
N ARG A 145 11.14 -21.41 3.41
CA ARG A 145 12.36 -21.98 4.00
C ARG A 145 13.33 -22.47 2.93
N GLY A 146 14.55 -21.93 2.94
CA GLY A 146 15.58 -22.24 1.94
C GLY A 146 15.48 -21.46 0.62
N ARG A 147 14.38 -20.74 0.34
CA ARG A 147 14.16 -19.97 -0.90
C ARG A 147 14.08 -18.45 -0.70
N PHE A 148 14.59 -17.95 0.43
CA PHE A 148 14.49 -16.53 0.79
C PHE A 148 15.09 -15.59 -0.28
N TRP A 149 16.33 -15.85 -0.71
CA TRP A 149 17.04 -14.99 -1.66
C TRP A 149 16.37 -14.90 -3.04
N PRO A 150 15.93 -16.02 -3.66
CA PRO A 150 15.13 -15.95 -4.87
C PRO A 150 13.84 -15.14 -4.73
N ILE A 151 13.10 -15.31 -3.62
CA ILE A 151 11.84 -14.58 -3.39
C ILE A 151 12.13 -13.08 -3.20
N LEU A 152 13.11 -12.74 -2.37
CA LEU A 152 13.53 -11.35 -2.16
C LEU A 152 13.99 -10.71 -3.47
N GLY A 153 14.82 -11.41 -4.24
CA GLY A 153 15.31 -10.93 -5.55
C GLY A 153 14.18 -10.66 -6.53
N ALA A 154 13.17 -11.54 -6.60
CA ALA A 154 11.98 -11.32 -7.42
C ALA A 154 11.22 -10.05 -6.99
N TYR A 155 11.03 -9.84 -5.67
CA TYR A 155 10.42 -8.61 -5.15
C TYR A 155 11.23 -7.37 -5.48
N VAL A 156 12.56 -7.41 -5.32
CA VAL A 156 13.44 -6.28 -5.66
C VAL A 156 13.33 -5.92 -7.13
N ILE A 157 13.36 -6.90 -8.04
CA ILE A 157 13.23 -6.66 -9.48
C ILE A 157 11.86 -6.00 -9.78
N ILE A 158 10.78 -6.54 -9.21
CA ILE A 158 9.44 -5.98 -9.43
C ILE A 158 9.35 -4.56 -8.88
N VAL A 159 9.84 -4.30 -7.67
CA VAL A 159 9.82 -2.95 -7.07
C VAL A 159 10.61 -1.96 -7.93
N VAL A 160 11.79 -2.34 -8.43
CA VAL A 160 12.59 -1.48 -9.32
C VAL A 160 11.83 -1.20 -10.62
N VAL A 161 11.31 -2.23 -11.28
CA VAL A 161 10.58 -2.05 -12.54
C VAL A 161 9.33 -1.19 -12.33
N VAL A 162 8.50 -1.54 -11.35
CA VAL A 162 7.25 -0.83 -11.04
C VAL A 162 7.55 0.61 -10.64
N SER A 163 8.55 0.87 -9.79
CA SER A 163 8.90 2.24 -9.38
C SER A 163 9.33 3.10 -10.56
N VAL A 164 10.11 2.58 -11.50
CA VAL A 164 10.47 3.32 -12.73
C VAL A 164 9.22 3.68 -13.53
N PHE A 165 8.31 2.72 -13.75
CA PHE A 165 7.04 2.99 -14.45
C PHE A 165 6.17 4.00 -13.69
N SER A 166 6.02 3.85 -12.38
CA SER A 166 5.27 4.79 -11.53
C SER A 166 5.85 6.20 -11.58
N GLN A 167 7.17 6.35 -11.62
CA GLN A 167 7.82 7.66 -11.74
C GLN A 167 7.61 8.30 -13.11
N ILE A 168 7.67 7.52 -14.20
CA ILE A 168 7.35 8.02 -15.55
C ILE A 168 5.90 8.51 -15.60
N ILE A 169 4.97 7.73 -15.06
CA ILE A 169 3.54 8.07 -15.03
C ILE A 169 3.30 9.30 -14.16
N SER A 170 3.95 9.40 -13.00
CA SER A 170 3.89 10.57 -12.14
C SER A 170 4.44 11.83 -12.84
N ALA A 171 5.56 11.72 -13.55
CA ALA A 171 6.14 12.83 -14.32
C ALA A 171 5.20 13.29 -15.45
N ILE A 172 4.58 12.37 -16.18
CA ILE A 172 3.57 12.70 -17.21
C ILE A 172 2.36 13.39 -16.57
N ALA A 173 1.85 12.86 -15.45
CA ALA A 173 0.75 13.46 -14.72
C ALA A 173 1.08 14.90 -14.26
N GLN A 174 2.28 15.13 -13.72
CA GLN A 174 2.75 16.46 -13.33
C GLN A 174 2.86 17.40 -14.53
N MET A 175 3.42 16.94 -15.65
CA MET A 175 3.53 17.72 -16.88
C MET A 175 2.17 18.13 -17.43
N LEU A 176 1.18 17.23 -17.39
CA LEU A 176 -0.20 17.53 -17.80
C LEU A 176 -0.90 18.50 -16.85
N MET A 177 -0.56 18.48 -15.56
CA MET A 177 -1.11 19.39 -14.55
C MET A 177 -0.45 20.78 -14.55
N MET A 178 0.77 20.90 -15.08
CA MET A 178 1.55 22.13 -15.01
C MET A 178 0.87 23.36 -15.64
N PRO A 179 0.24 23.28 -16.84
CA PRO A 179 -0.45 24.41 -17.44
C PRO A 179 -1.63 24.88 -16.59
N PHE A 180 -2.34 23.95 -15.95
CA PHE A 180 -3.41 24.30 -15.03
C PHE A 180 -2.87 25.03 -13.81
N LEU A 181 -1.84 24.50 -13.16
CA LEU A 181 -1.22 25.15 -11.98
C LEU A 181 -0.69 26.56 -12.31
N MET A 182 -0.15 26.77 -13.51
CA MET A 182 0.32 28.08 -13.97
C MET A 182 -0.82 29.05 -14.34
N SER A 183 -2.01 28.53 -14.65
CA SER A 183 -3.20 29.33 -14.92
C SER A 183 -3.95 29.75 -13.66
N LEU A 184 -3.62 29.17 -12.51
CA LEU A 184 -4.21 29.56 -11.23
C LEU A 184 -3.76 30.99 -10.90
N PRO A 185 -4.70 31.91 -10.60
CA PRO A 185 -4.32 33.23 -10.15
C PRO A 185 -3.56 33.09 -8.82
N VAL A 186 -2.35 33.63 -8.77
CA VAL A 186 -1.51 33.67 -7.56
C VAL A 186 -1.51 35.11 -7.06
N GLY A 187 -2.25 35.36 -5.99
CA GLY A 187 -2.32 36.65 -5.30
C GLY A 187 -2.85 36.47 -3.88
N ASP A 188 -2.41 37.35 -2.96
CA ASP A 188 -2.66 37.23 -1.51
C ASP A 188 -4.13 37.41 -1.09
N GLU A 189 -5.05 37.71 -2.01
CA GLU A 189 -6.43 38.11 -1.70
C GLU A 189 -7.52 37.38 -2.53
N LEU A 190 -7.30 36.12 -2.93
CA LEU A 190 -8.40 35.37 -3.56
C LEU A 190 -9.42 34.94 -2.49
N PRO A 191 -10.69 35.37 -2.58
CA PRO A 191 -11.75 34.91 -1.68
C PRO A 191 -11.86 33.38 -1.78
N THR A 192 -12.03 32.71 -0.63
CA THR A 192 -12.12 31.24 -0.57
C THR A 192 -13.20 30.66 -1.49
N GLU A 193 -14.25 31.44 -1.77
CA GLU A 193 -15.35 31.10 -2.65
C GLU A 193 -14.95 31.05 -4.13
N GLU A 194 -14.09 31.96 -4.60
CA GLU A 194 -13.60 31.96 -5.99
C GLU A 194 -12.62 30.80 -6.23
N MET A 195 -11.77 30.52 -5.26
CA MET A 195 -10.93 29.32 -5.24
C MET A 195 -11.78 28.04 -5.32
N ALA A 196 -12.82 27.94 -4.48
CA ALA A 196 -13.73 26.81 -4.50
C ALA A 196 -14.46 26.67 -5.85
N ALA A 197 -14.87 27.79 -6.48
CA ALA A 197 -15.50 27.77 -7.79
C ALA A 197 -14.57 27.25 -8.89
N ILE A 198 -13.27 27.57 -8.83
CA ILE A 198 -12.27 27.04 -9.76
C ILE A 198 -12.11 25.52 -9.59
N PHE A 199 -11.96 25.03 -8.36
CA PHE A 199 -11.82 23.60 -8.08
C PHE A 199 -13.10 22.78 -8.30
N LEU A 200 -14.28 23.41 -8.21
CA LEU A 200 -15.55 22.77 -8.52
C LEU A 200 -15.95 22.94 -9.99
N SER A 201 -15.15 23.65 -10.79
CA SER A 201 -15.44 23.86 -12.20
C SER A 201 -15.35 22.54 -12.97
N PRO A 202 -16.25 22.28 -13.94
CA PRO A 202 -16.16 21.10 -14.80
C PRO A 202 -14.83 21.02 -15.58
N ALA A 203 -14.25 22.17 -15.91
CA ALA A 203 -12.97 22.29 -16.61
C ALA A 203 -11.79 21.79 -15.76
N PHE A 204 -11.90 21.84 -14.43
CA PHE A 204 -10.92 21.25 -13.52
C PHE A 204 -11.25 19.80 -13.17
N ILE A 205 -12.50 19.53 -12.80
CA ILE A 205 -12.92 18.19 -12.33
C ILE A 205 -12.72 17.13 -13.42
N ALA A 206 -13.10 17.39 -14.67
CA ALA A 206 -13.06 16.35 -15.70
C ALA A 206 -11.63 15.87 -16.03
N PRO A 207 -10.64 16.76 -16.30
CA PRO A 207 -9.25 16.33 -16.49
C PRO A 207 -8.65 15.70 -15.23
N MET A 208 -8.96 16.25 -14.05
CA MET A 208 -8.46 15.71 -12.78
C MET A 208 -9.01 14.32 -12.49
N ALA A 209 -10.30 14.08 -12.75
CA ALA A 209 -10.92 12.77 -12.59
C ALA A 209 -10.31 11.75 -13.55
N LEU A 210 -10.02 12.12 -14.80
CA LEU A 210 -9.37 11.25 -15.77
C LEU A 210 -7.93 10.91 -15.36
N LEU A 211 -7.17 11.92 -14.90
CA LEU A 211 -5.82 11.73 -14.40
C LEU A 211 -5.80 10.85 -13.14
N TYR A 212 -6.69 11.13 -12.18
CA TYR A 212 -6.83 10.35 -10.96
C TYR A 212 -7.25 8.91 -11.25
N PHE A 213 -8.19 8.70 -12.18
CA PHE A 213 -8.56 7.37 -12.65
C PHE A 213 -7.37 6.63 -13.26
N GLY A 214 -6.58 7.29 -14.11
CA GLY A 214 -5.36 6.73 -14.68
C GLY A 214 -4.35 6.31 -13.61
N LEU A 215 -4.14 7.16 -12.60
CA LEU A 215 -3.26 6.85 -11.46
C LEU A 215 -3.79 5.66 -10.65
N MET A 216 -5.09 5.61 -10.34
CA MET A 216 -5.70 4.49 -9.62
C MET A 216 -5.61 3.18 -10.41
N PHE A 217 -5.79 3.24 -11.72
CA PHE A 217 -5.64 2.07 -12.60
C PHE A 217 -4.21 1.51 -12.54
N VAL A 218 -3.21 2.39 -12.60
CA VAL A 218 -1.80 2.01 -12.47
C VAL A 218 -1.51 1.42 -11.09
N GLN A 219 -2.07 1.98 -10.01
CA GLN A 219 -1.95 1.41 -8.67
C GLN A 219 -2.53 0.00 -8.59
N GLY A 220 -3.69 -0.25 -9.23
CA GLY A 220 -4.27 -1.59 -9.33
C GLY A 220 -3.37 -2.59 -10.08
N LEU A 221 -2.76 -2.16 -11.20
CA LEU A 221 -1.79 -2.98 -11.92
C LEU A 221 -0.56 -3.29 -11.07
N THR A 222 -0.01 -2.29 -10.39
CA THR A 222 1.10 -2.47 -9.45
C THR A 222 0.77 -3.50 -8.39
N GLN A 223 -0.42 -3.42 -7.79
CA GLN A 223 -0.86 -4.41 -6.80
C GLN A 223 -0.90 -5.82 -7.39
N HIS A 224 -1.43 -5.98 -8.60
CA HIS A 224 -1.46 -7.28 -9.29
C HIS A 224 -0.05 -7.88 -9.45
N PHE A 225 0.90 -7.09 -9.96
CA PHE A 225 2.26 -7.58 -10.21
C PHE A 225 3.04 -7.87 -8.92
N VAL A 226 2.88 -7.05 -7.88
CA VAL A 226 3.56 -7.25 -6.59
C VAL A 226 3.10 -8.53 -5.90
N GLY A 227 1.86 -8.97 -6.11
CA GLY A 227 1.36 -10.24 -5.58
C GLY A 227 1.97 -11.50 -6.24
N ALA A 228 2.62 -11.37 -7.40
CA ALA A 228 3.03 -12.50 -8.22
C ALA A 228 4.10 -13.42 -7.61
N PRO A 229 5.22 -12.92 -7.01
CA PRO A 229 6.25 -13.79 -6.45
C PRO A 229 5.74 -14.67 -5.30
N ALA A 230 4.89 -14.11 -4.45
CA ALA A 230 4.22 -14.83 -3.37
C ALA A 230 3.32 -15.95 -3.89
N ALA A 231 2.51 -15.65 -4.89
CA ALA A 231 1.58 -16.59 -5.49
C ALA A 231 2.32 -17.77 -6.14
N LEU A 232 3.38 -17.48 -6.90
CA LEU A 232 4.20 -18.49 -7.55
C LEU A 232 4.97 -19.35 -6.54
N ALA A 233 5.48 -18.76 -5.45
CA ALA A 233 6.09 -19.50 -4.36
C ALA A 233 5.10 -20.46 -3.67
N ALA A 234 3.84 -20.03 -3.48
CA ALA A 234 2.77 -20.86 -2.92
C ALA A 234 2.31 -21.98 -3.88
N ARG A 235 2.34 -21.72 -5.20
CA ARG A 235 2.03 -22.74 -6.21
C ARG A 235 3.01 -23.93 -6.12
N HIS A 236 4.30 -23.64 -5.99
CA HIS A 236 5.39 -24.63 -5.88
C HIS A 236 5.70 -25.08 -4.44
N ASP A 237 4.68 -25.11 -3.57
CA ASP A 237 4.81 -25.65 -2.22
C ASP A 237 5.05 -27.16 -2.27
N PRO A 238 6.20 -27.67 -1.74
CA PRO A 238 6.53 -29.09 -1.73
C PRO A 238 5.56 -29.98 -0.94
N ARG A 239 4.69 -29.41 -0.09
CA ARG A 239 3.70 -30.17 0.68
C ARG A 239 2.43 -30.51 -0.11
N ASN A 240 2.13 -29.72 -1.14
CA ASN A 240 0.88 -29.77 -1.91
C ASN A 240 1.20 -29.48 -3.39
N ASP A 241 2.18 -30.19 -3.95
CA ASP A 241 2.61 -29.97 -5.35
C ASP A 241 1.46 -30.30 -6.30
N LEU A 242 0.98 -29.29 -7.03
CA LEU A 242 -0.05 -29.43 -8.06
C LEU A 242 0.46 -30.21 -9.28
N GLY A 243 1.73 -30.60 -9.28
CA GLY A 243 2.31 -31.51 -10.27
C GLY A 243 1.53 -32.80 -10.47
N ASP A 244 0.69 -33.24 -9.52
CA ASP A 244 -0.20 -34.39 -9.71
C ASP A 244 -1.56 -34.05 -10.36
N ALA A 245 -2.04 -32.81 -10.24
CA ALA A 245 -3.30 -32.40 -10.88
C ALA A 245 -3.08 -31.92 -12.33
N GLU A 246 -1.98 -31.21 -12.62
CA GLU A 246 -1.64 -30.77 -13.99
C GLU A 246 -0.98 -31.88 -14.83
N ARG A 247 -0.50 -32.99 -14.23
CA ARG A 247 0.00 -34.15 -15.01
C ARG A 247 -1.11 -34.95 -15.69
N VAL A 248 -2.32 -34.93 -15.15
CA VAL A 248 -3.43 -35.75 -15.67
C VAL A 248 -3.99 -35.17 -16.97
N ASP A 249 -3.98 -33.84 -17.12
CA ASP A 249 -4.57 -33.15 -18.28
C ASP A 249 -3.63 -33.03 -19.50
N ILE A 250 -2.38 -33.49 -19.40
CA ILE A 250 -1.43 -33.49 -20.54
C ILE A 250 -1.47 -34.85 -21.30
N PHE A 251 -2.21 -35.84 -20.78
CA PHE A 251 -2.34 -37.17 -21.40
C PHE A 251 -3.78 -37.70 -21.48
N SER A 252 -4.79 -36.83 -21.44
CA SER A 252 -6.18 -37.20 -21.76
C SER A 252 -6.67 -36.51 -23.03
#